data_AF-A0A7W0G994-F1
#
_entry.id   AF-A0A7W0G994-F1
#
_cell.length_a   1.000
_cell.length_b   1.000
_cell.length_c   1.000
_cell.angle_alpha   90.00
_cell.angle_beta   90.00
_cell.angle_gamma   90.00
#
_symmetry.space_group_name_H-M   'P 1'
#
loop_
_entity.id
_entity.type
_entity.pdbx_description
1 polymer ?
#
loop_
_entity_poly.entity_id
_entity_poly.type
_entity_poly.pdbx_seq_one_letter_code
_entity_poly.pdbx_strand_id
1 'polypeptide(L)'
;MARDAQQVESEVQALRAELEAVQARASDYEATLAELGRRKDETAGRLALSQRQTAEFASRLEVREAELEEARQQALYDDFLDAVKGREAAGLDAAAAIEDALASFAAYDRSYDDVAAARADVGPGHDVTDPPEPVELVEARERLVEFVRSKIDEQLDDEVVESAARSFAGYEIEKLPEHLQAAARARRRRLSTEQAKSKRTPAAGKPGGS
;
A
#
# COMPACT_ATOMS: atom_id res chain seq x y z
N MET A 1 -32.50 -53.20 -86.31
CA MET A 1 -32.42 -51.93 -87.05
C MET A 1 -31.01 -51.39 -86.87
N ALA A 2 -30.21 -51.34 -87.93
CA ALA A 2 -28.87 -50.76 -87.88
C ALA A 2 -29.03 -49.24 -87.73
N ARG A 3 -28.32 -48.63 -86.77
CA ARG A 3 -28.28 -47.17 -86.65
C ARG A 3 -27.68 -46.60 -87.94
N ASP A 4 -28.29 -45.55 -88.47
CA ASP A 4 -27.80 -44.84 -89.63
C ASP A 4 -26.49 -44.11 -89.28
N ALA A 5 -25.50 -44.15 -90.17
CA ALA A 5 -24.15 -43.67 -89.89
C ALA A 5 -24.13 -42.16 -89.57
N GLN A 6 -25.00 -41.39 -90.23
CA GLN A 6 -25.19 -39.95 -89.96
C GLN A 6 -25.67 -39.66 -88.53
N GLN A 7 -26.52 -40.52 -87.97
CA GLN A 7 -27.05 -40.33 -86.62
C GLN A 7 -25.95 -40.52 -85.58
N VAL A 8 -25.11 -41.55 -85.74
CA VAL A 8 -23.94 -41.80 -84.88
C VAL A 8 -22.92 -40.66 -84.99
N GLU A 9 -22.69 -40.13 -86.19
CA GLU A 9 -21.75 -39.03 -86.40
C GLU A 9 -22.19 -37.74 -85.70
N SER A 10 -23.49 -37.44 -85.71
CA SER A 10 -24.06 -36.29 -84.97
C SER A 10 -23.96 -36.46 -83.44
N GLU A 11 -24.20 -37.67 -82.92
CA GLU A 11 -24.05 -37.98 -81.49
C GLU A 11 -22.59 -37.83 -81.04
N VAL A 12 -21.64 -38.29 -81.86
CA VAL A 12 -20.20 -38.14 -81.58
C VAL A 12 -19.79 -36.66 -81.58
N GLN A 13 -20.30 -35.84 -82.50
CA GLN A 13 -20.01 -34.40 -82.49
C GLN A 13 -20.60 -33.69 -81.26
N ALA A 14 -21.84 -34.02 -80.89
CA ALA A 14 -22.47 -33.47 -79.68
C ALA A 14 -21.68 -33.85 -78.42
N LEU A 15 -21.28 -35.12 -78.29
CA LEU A 15 -20.47 -35.60 -77.16
C LEU A 15 -19.08 -34.94 -77.12
N ARG A 16 -18.45 -34.68 -78.27
CA ARG A 16 -17.17 -33.94 -78.34
C ARG A 16 -17.32 -32.51 -77.85
N ALA A 17 -18.36 -31.81 -78.31
CA ALA A 17 -18.64 -30.44 -77.87
C ALA A 17 -18.96 -30.39 -76.37
N GLU A 18 -19.71 -31.37 -75.86
CA GLU A 18 -20.02 -31.46 -74.43
C GLU A 18 -18.77 -31.77 -73.60
N LEU A 19 -17.91 -32.69 -74.06
CA LEU A 19 -16.62 -32.98 -73.41
C LEU A 19 -15.73 -31.74 -73.35
N GLU A 20 -15.61 -31.00 -74.45
CA GLU A 20 -14.83 -29.77 -74.52
C GLU A 20 -15.39 -28.70 -73.56
N ALA A 21 -16.72 -28.54 -73.50
CA ALA A 21 -17.36 -27.63 -72.56
C ALA A 21 -17.21 -28.05 -71.08
N VAL A 22 -17.17 -29.35 -70.78
CA VAL A 22 -16.89 -29.86 -69.43
C VAL A 22 -15.42 -29.66 -69.07
N GLN A 23 -14.50 -29.90 -70.01
CA GLN A 23 -13.07 -29.66 -69.81
C GLN A 23 -12.75 -28.18 -69.58
N ALA A 24 -13.38 -27.27 -70.32
CA ALA A 24 -13.26 -25.83 -70.08
C ALA A 24 -13.73 -25.46 -68.67
N ARG A 25 -14.92 -25.94 -68.25
CA ARG A 25 -15.44 -25.72 -66.90
C ARG A 25 -14.53 -26.31 -65.81
N ALA A 26 -13.96 -27.49 -66.04
CA ALA A 26 -13.01 -28.10 -65.11
C ALA A 26 -11.75 -27.24 -64.95
N SER A 27 -11.22 -26.72 -66.06
CA SER A 27 -10.06 -25.81 -66.04
C SER A 27 -10.36 -24.50 -65.27
N ASP A 28 -11.55 -23.91 -65.46
CA ASP A 28 -11.98 -22.73 -64.72
C ASP A 28 -12.08 -22.99 -63.20
N TYR A 29 -12.60 -24.16 -62.81
CA TYR A 29 -12.67 -24.56 -61.41
C TYR A 29 -11.30 -24.81 -60.80
N GLU A 30 -10.38 -25.44 -61.53
CA GLU A 30 -8.99 -25.62 -61.10
C GLU A 30 -8.28 -24.27 -60.88
N ALA A 31 -8.44 -23.32 -61.80
CA ALA A 31 -7.89 -21.97 -61.66
C ALA A 31 -8.48 -21.23 -60.43
N THR A 32 -9.78 -21.38 -60.20
CA THR A 32 -10.47 -20.78 -59.04
C THR A 32 -9.97 -21.39 -57.72
N LEU A 33 -9.80 -22.71 -57.65
CA LEU A 33 -9.24 -23.38 -56.49
C LEU A 33 -7.80 -22.93 -56.20
N ALA A 34 -6.99 -22.74 -57.24
CA ALA A 34 -5.62 -22.23 -57.09
C ALA A 34 -5.59 -20.80 -56.55
N GLU A 35 -6.49 -19.91 -57.00
CA GLU A 35 -6.63 -18.55 -56.47
C GLU A 35 -7.11 -18.54 -55.01
N LEU A 36 -8.10 -19.37 -54.66
CA LEU A 36 -8.55 -19.52 -53.27
C LEU A 36 -7.45 -20.08 -52.37
N GLY A 37 -6.63 -21.00 -52.87
CA GLY A 37 -5.44 -21.50 -52.19
C GLY A 37 -4.46 -20.37 -51.86
N ARG A 38 -4.10 -19.55 -52.87
CA ARG A 38 -3.22 -18.38 -52.68
C ARG A 38 -3.77 -17.39 -51.64
N ARG A 39 -5.06 -17.05 -51.71
CA ARG A 39 -5.71 -16.16 -50.73
C ARG A 39 -5.73 -16.72 -49.32
N LYS A 40 -5.95 -18.03 -49.17
CA LYS A 40 -5.89 -18.72 -47.88
C LYS A 40 -4.48 -18.60 -47.28
N ASP A 41 -3.45 -18.85 -48.07
CA ASP A 41 -2.06 -18.79 -47.61
C ASP A 41 -1.66 -17.35 -47.23
N GLU A 42 -2.06 -16.36 -48.02
CA GLU A 42 -1.85 -14.94 -47.69
C GLU A 42 -2.53 -14.54 -46.37
N THR A 43 -3.77 -14.96 -46.18
CA THR A 43 -4.54 -14.66 -44.96
C THR A 43 -3.94 -15.37 -43.74
N ALA A 44 -3.51 -16.62 -43.90
CA ALA A 44 -2.81 -17.37 -42.86
C ALA A 44 -1.48 -16.69 -42.47
N GLY A 45 -0.73 -16.17 -43.45
CA GLY A 45 0.49 -15.40 -43.21
C GLY A 45 0.23 -14.11 -42.40
N ARG A 46 -0.81 -13.35 -42.76
CA ARG A 46 -1.22 -12.15 -42.01
C ARG A 46 -1.66 -12.47 -40.58
N LEU A 47 -2.40 -13.56 -40.40
CA LEU A 47 -2.81 -14.03 -39.08
C LEU A 47 -1.60 -14.40 -38.22
N ALA A 48 -0.64 -15.15 -38.78
CA ALA A 48 0.58 -15.54 -38.06
C ALA A 48 1.42 -14.31 -37.64
N LEU A 49 1.53 -13.29 -38.51
CA LEU A 49 2.19 -12.03 -38.17
C LEU A 49 1.48 -11.29 -37.03
N SER A 50 0.15 -11.18 -37.11
CA SER A 50 -0.64 -10.54 -36.05
C SER A 50 -0.53 -11.28 -34.72
N GLN A 51 -0.58 -12.62 -34.72
CA GLN A 51 -0.40 -13.41 -33.50
C GLN A 51 0.98 -13.20 -32.87
N ARG A 52 2.03 -13.11 -33.70
CA ARG A 52 3.39 -12.81 -33.22
C ARG A 52 3.48 -11.42 -32.60
N GLN A 53 2.87 -10.41 -33.23
CA GLN A 53 2.82 -9.06 -32.69
C GLN A 53 2.04 -9.00 -31.38
N THR A 54 0.90 -9.69 -31.27
CA THR A 54 0.14 -9.77 -30.02
C THR A 54 0.96 -10.40 -28.89
N ALA A 55 1.70 -11.48 -29.18
CA ALA A 55 2.57 -12.11 -28.18
C ALA A 55 3.70 -11.18 -27.74
N GLU A 56 4.31 -10.43 -28.67
CA GLU A 56 5.34 -9.44 -28.35
C GLU A 56 4.78 -8.32 -27.46
N PHE A 57 3.63 -7.75 -27.82
CA PHE A 57 3.01 -6.69 -27.04
C PHE A 57 2.56 -7.18 -25.66
N ALA A 58 2.04 -8.40 -25.55
CA ALA A 58 1.67 -8.99 -24.26
C ALA A 58 2.89 -9.13 -23.34
N SER A 59 4.00 -9.67 -23.85
CA SER A 59 5.24 -9.80 -23.07
C SER A 59 5.81 -8.44 -22.66
N ARG A 60 5.79 -7.45 -23.55
CA ARG A 60 6.23 -6.09 -23.22
C ARG A 60 5.33 -5.43 -22.18
N LEU A 61 4.02 -5.66 -22.25
CA LEU A 61 3.06 -5.12 -21.28
C LEU A 61 3.34 -5.70 -19.89
N GLU A 62 3.51 -7.02 -19.77
CA GLU A 62 3.82 -7.69 -18.51
C GLU A 62 5.09 -7.12 -17.85
N VAL A 63 6.15 -6.93 -18.63
CA VAL A 63 7.39 -6.32 -18.13
C VAL A 63 7.16 -4.89 -17.63
N ARG A 64 6.40 -4.08 -18.37
CA ARG A 64 6.12 -2.68 -17.97
C ARG A 64 5.19 -2.58 -16.77
N GLU A 65 4.24 -3.50 -16.61
CA GLU A 65 3.39 -3.57 -15.44
C GLU A 65 4.19 -3.93 -14.19
N ALA A 66 5.13 -4.87 -14.29
CA ALA A 66 6.04 -5.21 -13.20
C ALA A 66 6.96 -4.02 -12.82
N GLU A 67 7.58 -3.36 -13.80
CA GLU A 67 8.42 -2.17 -13.57
C GLU A 67 7.63 -1.02 -12.93
N LEU A 68 6.36 -0.82 -13.34
CA LEU A 68 5.50 0.21 -12.77
C LEU A 68 5.15 -0.08 -11.31
N GLU A 69 4.88 -1.33 -10.98
CA GLU A 69 4.58 -1.73 -9.61
C GLU A 69 5.81 -1.58 -8.71
N GLU A 70 7.00 -1.96 -9.18
CA GLU A 70 8.26 -1.74 -8.47
C GLU A 70 8.51 -0.24 -8.23
N ALA A 71 8.32 0.60 -9.26
CA ALA A 71 8.48 2.05 -9.12
C ALA A 71 7.49 2.66 -8.12
N ARG A 72 6.25 2.17 -8.07
CA ARG A 72 5.26 2.60 -7.07
C ARG A 72 5.65 2.22 -5.65
N GLN A 73 6.15 1.00 -5.46
CA GLN A 73 6.60 0.53 -4.15
C GLN A 73 7.82 1.32 -3.68
N GLN A 74 8.76 1.63 -4.58
CA GLN A 74 9.90 2.47 -4.25
C GLN A 74 9.48 3.89 -3.86
N ALA A 75 8.55 4.52 -4.59
CA ALA A 75 8.05 5.84 -4.25
C ALA A 75 7.39 5.87 -2.85
N LEU A 76 6.57 4.87 -2.52
CA LEU A 76 5.96 4.75 -1.18
C LEU A 76 7.02 4.56 -0.08
N TYR A 77 8.10 3.83 -0.37
CA TYR A 77 9.20 3.65 0.57
C TYR A 77 9.98 4.94 0.79
N ASP A 78 10.24 5.71 -0.27
CA ASP A 78 10.93 7.00 -0.18
C ASP A 78 10.08 8.02 0.60
N ASP A 79 8.78 8.10 0.32
CA ASP A 79 7.82 8.93 1.08
C ASP A 79 7.81 8.56 2.57
N PHE A 80 7.86 7.26 2.88
CA PHE A 80 7.96 6.77 4.25
C PHE A 80 9.27 7.20 4.93
N LEU A 81 10.41 7.07 4.25
CA LEU A 81 11.70 7.50 4.79
C LEU A 81 11.73 9.00 5.08
N ASP A 82 11.16 9.81 4.19
CA ASP A 82 11.10 11.25 4.40
C ASP A 82 10.14 11.63 5.53
N ALA A 83 9.03 10.92 5.69
CA ALA A 83 8.17 11.08 6.87
C ALA A 83 8.89 10.71 8.18
N VAL A 84 9.71 9.65 8.19
CA VAL A 84 10.52 9.26 9.35
C VAL A 84 11.55 10.33 9.69
N LYS A 85 12.28 10.84 8.70
CA LYS A 85 13.25 11.94 8.90
C LYS A 85 12.55 13.20 9.41
N GLY A 86 11.40 13.55 8.83
CA GLY A 86 10.60 14.70 9.27
C GLY A 86 10.16 14.56 10.72
N ARG A 87 9.74 13.35 11.13
CA ARG A 87 9.41 13.05 12.53
C ARG A 87 10.62 13.15 13.46
N GLU A 88 11.78 12.65 13.05
CA GLU A 88 13.01 12.73 13.84
C GLU A 88 13.45 14.18 14.04
N ALA A 89 13.48 14.98 12.98
CA ALA A 89 13.78 16.41 13.05
C ALA A 89 12.80 17.14 13.98
N ALA A 90 11.49 16.92 13.80
CA ALA A 90 10.48 17.51 14.68
C ALA A 90 10.63 17.08 16.14
N GLY A 91 11.07 15.83 16.39
CA GLY A 91 11.36 15.32 17.72
C GLY A 91 12.58 16.01 18.37
N LEU A 92 13.63 16.27 17.60
CA LEU A 92 14.81 17.02 18.05
C LEU A 92 14.46 18.48 18.37
N ASP A 93 13.69 19.13 17.50
CA ASP A 93 13.24 20.51 17.70
C ASP A 93 12.34 20.62 18.95
N ALA A 94 11.43 19.65 19.13
CA ALA A 94 10.59 19.57 20.33
C ALA A 94 11.42 19.35 21.60
N ALA A 95 12.43 18.47 21.56
CA ALA A 95 13.32 18.24 22.69
C ALA A 95 14.07 19.51 23.10
N ALA A 96 14.65 20.22 22.13
CA ALA A 96 15.32 21.49 22.37
C ALA A 96 14.37 22.54 22.97
N ALA A 97 13.15 22.68 22.43
CA ALA A 97 12.16 23.61 22.96
C ALA A 97 11.72 23.27 24.40
N ILE A 98 11.66 21.98 24.75
CA ILE A 98 11.36 21.54 26.12
C ILE A 98 12.51 21.91 27.05
N GLU A 99 13.77 21.69 26.65
CA GLU A 99 14.94 22.06 27.45
C GLU A 99 14.98 23.58 27.70
N ASP A 100 14.72 24.39 26.68
CA ASP A 100 14.65 25.84 26.79
C ASP A 100 13.50 26.29 27.72
N ALA A 101 12.34 25.64 27.63
CA ALA A 101 11.22 25.92 28.52
C ALA A 101 11.56 25.58 29.98
N LEU A 102 12.17 24.42 30.24
CA LEU A 102 12.61 24.02 31.58
C LEU A 102 13.65 25.00 32.15
N ALA A 103 14.62 25.42 31.34
CA ALA A 103 15.61 26.41 31.74
C ALA A 103 14.96 27.77 32.07
N SER A 104 13.95 28.17 31.29
CA SER A 104 13.19 29.40 31.52
C SER A 104 12.36 29.35 32.82
N PHE A 105 11.69 28.22 33.10
CA PHE A 105 11.00 28.03 34.38
C PHE A 105 11.96 28.07 35.56
N ALA A 106 13.11 27.40 35.47
CA ALA A 106 14.12 27.45 36.53
C ALA A 106 14.68 28.86 36.75
N ALA A 107 14.81 29.67 35.68
CA ALA A 107 15.20 31.07 35.81
C ALA A 107 14.11 31.92 36.46
N TYR A 108 12.85 31.68 36.11
CA TYR A 108 11.69 32.34 36.71
C TYR A 108 11.57 32.00 38.21
N ASP A 109 11.70 30.74 38.60
CA ASP A 109 11.68 30.32 40.01
C ASP A 109 12.81 30.97 40.82
N ARG A 110 14.02 31.06 40.26
CA ARG A 110 15.12 31.81 40.92
C ARG A 110 14.79 33.29 41.11
N SER A 111 14.12 33.92 40.14
CA SER A 111 13.72 35.32 40.28
C SER A 111 12.70 35.53 41.40
N TYR A 112 11.84 34.53 41.64
CA TYR A 112 10.94 34.51 42.79
C TYR A 112 11.70 34.45 44.11
N ASP A 113 12.68 33.55 44.20
CA ASP A 113 13.54 33.44 45.38
C ASP A 113 14.34 34.73 45.64
N ASP A 114 14.86 35.35 44.57
CA ASP A 114 15.58 36.62 44.64
C ASP A 114 14.67 37.77 45.13
N VAL A 115 13.43 37.85 44.64
CA VAL A 115 12.44 38.83 45.10
C VAL A 115 12.06 38.58 46.56
N ALA A 116 11.85 37.32 46.96
CA ALA A 116 11.56 36.96 48.34
C ALA A 116 12.71 37.31 49.29
N ALA A 117 13.96 37.06 48.88
CA ALA A 117 15.15 37.44 49.62
C ALA A 117 15.30 38.97 49.74
N ALA A 118 15.15 39.70 48.63
CA ALA A 118 15.20 41.16 48.62
C ALA A 118 14.10 41.78 49.50
N ARG A 119 12.91 41.18 49.54
CA ARG A 119 11.81 41.61 50.42
C ARG A 119 12.16 41.46 51.90
N ALA A 120 12.90 40.41 52.28
CA ALA A 120 13.34 40.23 53.66
C ALA A 120 14.32 41.34 54.11
N ASP A 121 15.07 41.94 53.18
CA ASP A 121 15.98 43.05 53.44
C ASP A 121 15.28 44.42 53.50
N VAL A 122 14.08 44.53 52.94
CA VAL A 122 13.23 45.72 53.01
C VAL A 122 12.57 45.76 54.39
N GLY A 123 13.19 46.47 55.34
CA GLY A 123 12.75 46.53 56.74
C GLY A 123 11.28 46.94 56.97
N PRO A 124 10.77 46.78 58.21
CA PRO A 124 9.33 46.77 58.54
C PRO A 124 8.56 48.10 58.33
N GLY A 125 9.22 49.15 57.85
CA GLY A 125 8.61 50.45 57.56
C GLY A 125 8.06 50.61 56.14
N HIS A 126 8.26 49.63 55.27
CA HIS A 126 7.81 49.67 53.88
C HIS A 126 6.77 48.57 53.62
N ASP A 127 5.60 48.97 53.13
CA ASP A 127 4.56 48.04 52.69
C ASP A 127 4.87 47.56 51.27
N VAL A 128 5.47 46.39 51.16
CA VAL A 128 5.77 45.74 49.87
C VAL A 128 4.66 44.74 49.59
N THR A 129 3.79 45.09 48.64
CA THR A 129 2.78 44.19 48.07
C THR A 129 3.30 43.64 46.76
N ASP A 130 3.37 42.31 46.63
CA ASP A 130 3.80 41.68 45.40
C ASP A 130 2.73 41.89 44.31
N PRO A 131 3.12 42.35 43.11
CA PRO A 131 2.20 42.43 42.00
C PRO A 131 1.71 41.01 41.65
N PRO A 132 0.46 40.87 41.18
CA PRO A 132 -0.04 39.57 40.72
C PRO A 132 0.79 39.05 39.55
N GLU A 133 0.85 37.72 39.41
CA GLU A 133 1.48 37.11 38.25
C GLU A 133 0.86 37.62 36.94
N PRO A 134 1.67 37.81 35.88
CA PRO A 134 1.13 38.12 34.56
C PRO A 134 0.13 37.06 34.12
N VAL A 135 -1.04 37.50 33.65
CA VAL A 135 -2.14 36.60 33.23
C VAL A 135 -1.67 35.68 32.10
N GLU A 136 -0.83 36.19 31.20
CA GLU A 136 -0.26 35.46 30.08
C GLU A 136 0.56 34.25 30.54
N LEU A 137 1.27 34.37 31.66
CA LEU A 137 2.05 33.28 32.24
C LEU A 137 1.12 32.22 32.84
N VAL A 138 0.10 32.64 33.58
CA VAL A 138 -0.89 31.73 34.19
C VAL A 138 -1.57 30.91 33.11
N GLU A 139 -2.06 31.55 32.04
CA GLU A 139 -2.71 30.85 30.93
C GLU A 139 -1.75 29.90 30.19
N ALA A 140 -0.51 30.33 29.91
CA ALA A 140 0.47 29.48 29.24
C ALA A 140 0.81 28.24 30.09
N ARG A 141 0.92 28.41 31.41
CA ARG A 141 1.15 27.31 32.35
C ARG A 141 -0.03 26.35 32.41
N GLU A 142 -1.26 26.85 32.45
CA GLU A 142 -2.46 26.01 32.44
C GLU A 142 -2.53 25.14 31.17
N ARG A 143 -2.28 25.73 29.99
CA ARG A 143 -2.23 24.99 28.72
C ARG A 143 -1.15 23.92 28.72
N LEU A 144 0.04 24.22 29.27
CA LEU A 144 1.12 23.24 29.37
C LEU A 144 0.74 22.08 30.30
N VAL A 145 0.13 22.37 31.44
CA VAL A 145 -0.31 21.33 32.40
C VAL A 145 -1.40 20.45 31.79
N GLU A 146 -2.38 21.04 31.11
CA GLU A 146 -3.44 20.30 30.43
C GLU A 146 -2.87 19.38 29.33
N PHE A 147 -1.95 19.90 28.52
CA PHE A 147 -1.27 19.12 27.49
C PHE A 147 -0.51 17.93 28.08
N VAL A 148 0.31 18.16 29.13
CA VAL A 148 1.08 17.10 29.78
C VAL A 148 0.17 16.05 30.43
N ARG A 149 -0.90 16.49 31.12
CA ARG A 149 -1.88 15.57 31.72
C ARG A 149 -2.56 14.71 30.68
N SER A 150 -3.04 15.31 29.60
CA SER A 150 -3.65 14.57 28.50
C SER A 150 -2.71 13.51 27.93
N LYS A 151 -1.41 13.78 27.84
CA LYS A 151 -0.43 12.81 27.35
C LYS A 151 -0.08 11.72 28.34
N ILE A 152 -0.03 12.03 29.63
CA ILE A 152 0.16 11.03 30.68
C ILE A 152 -1.06 10.11 30.77
N ASP A 153 -2.27 10.67 30.75
CA ASP A 153 -3.51 9.90 30.80
C ASP A 153 -3.64 8.95 29.60
N GLU A 154 -3.33 9.43 28.38
CA GLU A 154 -3.29 8.61 27.16
C GLU A 154 -2.28 7.45 27.27
N GLN A 155 -1.08 7.70 27.80
CA GLN A 155 -0.06 6.67 28.00
C GLN A 155 -0.45 5.64 29.07
N LEU A 156 -1.00 6.10 30.20
CA LEU A 156 -1.45 5.23 31.28
C LEU A 156 -2.62 4.36 30.82
N ASP A 157 -3.56 4.91 30.06
CA ASP A 157 -4.67 4.16 29.46
C ASP A 157 -4.15 3.06 28.54
N ASP A 158 -3.16 3.35 27.69
CA ASP A 158 -2.51 2.36 26.81
C ASP A 158 -1.77 1.27 27.60
N GLU A 159 -1.04 1.62 28.67
CA GLU A 159 -0.33 0.67 29.53
C GLU A 159 -1.29 -0.23 30.31
N VAL A 160 -2.38 0.33 30.84
CA VAL A 160 -3.44 -0.39 31.54
C VAL A 160 -4.16 -1.34 30.57
N VAL A 161 -4.43 -0.90 29.35
CA VAL A 161 -5.00 -1.71 28.26
C VAL A 161 -4.07 -2.86 27.89
N GLU A 162 -2.76 -2.62 27.74
CA GLU A 162 -1.76 -3.64 27.40
C GLU A 162 -1.60 -4.66 28.54
N SER A 163 -1.53 -4.20 29.79
CA SER A 163 -1.44 -5.05 30.98
C SER A 163 -2.66 -5.97 31.12
N ALA A 164 -3.86 -5.40 30.98
CA ALA A 164 -5.10 -6.16 31.01
C ALA A 164 -5.20 -7.16 29.84
N ALA A 165 -4.75 -6.76 28.64
CA ALA A 165 -4.74 -7.63 27.46
C ALA A 165 -3.79 -8.82 27.59
N ARG A 166 -2.69 -8.67 28.33
CA ARG A 166 -1.71 -9.74 28.61
C ARG A 166 -2.09 -10.63 29.80
N SER A 167 -3.10 -10.26 30.57
CA SER A 167 -3.58 -11.06 31.70
C SER A 167 -3.99 -12.48 31.26
N PHE A 168 -3.54 -13.47 32.02
CA PHE A 168 -3.68 -14.90 31.73
C PHE A 168 -5.14 -15.32 31.45
N ALA A 169 -6.07 -14.84 32.27
CA ALA A 169 -7.49 -15.21 32.15
C ALA A 169 -8.36 -14.08 31.56
N GLY A 170 -7.85 -12.85 31.46
CA GLY A 170 -8.59 -11.70 30.93
C GLY A 170 -9.62 -11.08 31.85
N TYR A 171 -9.75 -11.58 33.08
CA TYR A 171 -10.55 -10.94 34.13
C TYR A 171 -10.12 -9.49 34.40
N GLU A 172 -8.84 -9.16 34.17
CA GLU A 172 -8.34 -7.79 34.29
C GLU A 172 -8.97 -6.83 33.27
N ILE A 173 -9.45 -7.33 32.12
CA ILE A 173 -10.16 -6.50 31.13
C ILE A 173 -11.54 -6.07 31.66
N GLU A 174 -12.20 -6.92 32.45
CA GLU A 174 -13.54 -6.64 33.01
C GLU A 174 -13.49 -5.62 34.16
N LYS A 175 -12.32 -5.47 34.78
CA LYS A 175 -12.05 -4.47 35.83
C LYS A 175 -11.71 -3.09 35.27
N LEU A 176 -11.49 -2.97 33.96
CA LEU A 176 -11.21 -1.68 33.33
C LEU A 176 -12.48 -0.81 33.23
N PRO A 177 -12.34 0.52 33.27
CA PRO A 177 -13.40 1.44 32.86
C PRO A 177 -13.98 1.09 31.49
N GLU A 178 -15.30 1.26 31.30
CA GLU A 178 -16.02 0.80 30.10
C GLU A 178 -15.39 1.26 28.77
N HIS A 179 -14.87 2.50 28.74
CA HIS A 179 -14.24 3.08 27.55
C HIS A 179 -12.92 2.38 27.15
N LEU A 180 -12.22 1.72 28.09
CA LEU A 180 -10.96 1.02 27.83
C LEU A 180 -11.14 -0.48 27.55
N GLN A 181 -12.27 -1.08 27.96
CA GLN A 181 -12.52 -2.51 27.78
C GLN A 181 -12.51 -2.92 26.30
N ALA A 182 -13.06 -2.08 25.41
CA ALA A 182 -13.10 -2.35 23.98
C ALA A 182 -11.68 -2.41 23.37
N ALA A 183 -10.82 -1.47 23.76
CA ALA A 183 -9.42 -1.41 23.34
C ALA A 183 -8.63 -2.64 23.84
N ALA A 184 -8.78 -2.98 25.12
CA ALA A 184 -8.11 -4.16 25.72
C ALA A 184 -8.54 -5.50 25.09
N ARG A 185 -9.84 -5.68 24.78
CA ARG A 185 -10.32 -6.86 24.04
C ARG A 185 -9.74 -6.93 22.63
N ALA A 186 -9.65 -5.80 21.93
CA ALA A 186 -9.05 -5.75 20.58
C ALA A 186 -7.55 -6.10 20.63
N ARG A 187 -6.82 -5.55 21.62
CA ARG A 187 -5.40 -5.82 21.79
C ARG A 187 -5.10 -7.28 22.14
N ARG A 188 -5.87 -7.89 23.05
CA ARG A 188 -5.75 -9.31 23.41
C ARG A 188 -5.95 -10.24 22.20
N ARG A 189 -6.90 -9.91 21.32
CA ARG A 189 -7.11 -10.66 20.07
C ARG A 189 -5.88 -10.60 19.17
N ARG A 190 -5.27 -9.43 19.00
CA ARG A 190 -4.03 -9.27 18.23
C ARG A 190 -2.88 -10.10 18.83
N LEU A 191 -2.64 -10.00 20.13
CA LEU A 191 -1.61 -10.79 20.84
C LEU A 191 -1.81 -12.30 20.67
N SER A 192 -3.06 -12.78 20.76
CA SER A 192 -3.37 -14.21 20.56
C SER A 192 -3.08 -14.65 19.11
N THR A 193 -3.43 -13.82 18.11
CA THR A 193 -3.11 -14.13 16.70
C THR A 193 -1.62 -14.09 16.40
N GLU A 194 -0.87 -13.18 17.02
CA GLU A 194 0.59 -13.08 16.92
C GLU A 194 1.28 -14.31 17.55
N GLN A 195 0.84 -14.72 18.74
CA GLN A 195 1.33 -15.95 19.38
C GLN A 195 1.00 -17.21 18.57
N ALA A 196 -0.19 -17.28 17.96
CA ALA A 196 -0.58 -18.40 17.10
C ALA A 196 0.23 -18.45 15.80
N LYS A 197 0.57 -17.29 15.22
CA LYS A 197 1.48 -17.18 14.07
C LYS A 197 2.91 -17.57 14.44
N SER A 198 3.44 -17.09 15.56
CA SER A 198 4.77 -17.42 16.07
C SER A 198 4.94 -18.92 16.33
N LYS A 199 3.92 -19.60 16.88
CA LYS A 199 3.94 -21.06 17.08
C LYS A 199 3.83 -21.88 15.78
N ARG A 200 3.33 -21.28 14.69
CA ARG A 200 3.18 -21.92 13.38
C ARG A 200 4.41 -21.81 12.48
N THR A 201 5.41 -21.01 12.86
CA THR A 201 6.71 -20.93 12.17
C THR A 201 7.75 -21.74 12.96
N PRO A 202 7.88 -23.07 12.73
CA PRO A 202 9.00 -23.81 13.32
C PRO A 202 10.30 -23.29 12.72
N ALA A 203 11.28 -23.03 13.58
CA ALA A 203 12.62 -22.59 13.21
C ALA A 203 13.21 -23.49 12.12
N ALA A 204 13.32 -22.95 10.91
CA ALA A 204 14.15 -23.55 9.87
C ALA A 204 15.62 -23.39 10.28
N GLY A 205 16.31 -24.52 10.46
CA GLY A 205 17.77 -24.58 10.39
C GLY A 205 18.52 -24.59 11.72
N LYS A 206 18.68 -25.79 12.30
CA LYS A 206 20.00 -26.21 12.77
C LYS A 206 20.54 -27.21 11.75
N PRO A 207 21.53 -26.86 10.90
CA PRO A 207 22.24 -27.86 10.15
C PRO A 207 23.14 -28.63 11.12
N GLY A 208 23.03 -29.96 11.08
CA GLY A 208 23.99 -30.83 11.75
C GLY A 208 25.38 -30.57 11.19
N GLY A 209 26.34 -30.36 12.08
CA GLY A 209 27.77 -30.32 11.79
C GLY A 209 28.45 -31.32 12.70
N SER A 210 29.05 -32.31 12.04
CA SER A 210 29.84 -33.46 12.50
C SER A 210 30.83 -33.21 13.64
#